data_AF-A0A7W1ASM0-F1
#
_entry.id   AF-A0A7W1ASM0-F1
#
_cell.length_a   1.000
_cell.length_b   1.000
_cell.length_c   1.000
_cell.angle_alpha   90.00
_cell.angle_beta   90.00
_cell.angle_gamma   90.00
#
_symmetry.space_group_name_H-M   'P 1'
#
loop_
_entity.id
_entity.type
_entity.pdbx_description
1 polymer ?
#
loop_
_entity_poly.entity_id
_entity_poly.type
_entity_poly.pdbx_seq_one_letter_code
_entity_poly.pdbx_strand_id
1 'polypeptide(L)'
;MAEQRSLFRKAEKNRYTLRRVEFYGNQHTSDPMLRRRLALNEGNFFTRASLMRSLKRLSGLMVIKPVRLSDVKIRLDHGEKLVDAVICLEERRR
;
A
#
# COMPACT_ATOMS: atom_id res chain seq x y z
N MET A 1 -6.98 12.36 -9.06
CA MET A 1 -6.34 12.46 -7.72
C MET A 1 -7.34 12.45 -6.53
N ALA A 2 -8.59 12.91 -6.68
CA ALA A 2 -9.57 12.93 -5.56
C ALA A 2 -10.17 11.55 -5.21
N GLU A 3 -10.24 10.65 -6.18
CA GLU A 3 -10.99 9.39 -6.07
C GLU A 3 -10.38 8.39 -5.08
N GLN A 4 -9.05 8.22 -5.09
CA GLN A 4 -8.34 7.32 -4.18
C GLN A 4 -8.53 7.71 -2.71
N ARG A 5 -8.59 9.02 -2.42
CA ARG A 5 -8.81 9.52 -1.06
C ARG A 5 -10.19 9.15 -0.51
N SER A 6 -11.20 9.10 -1.38
CA SER A 6 -12.55 8.63 -1.04
C SER A 6 -12.56 7.12 -0.75
N LEU A 7 -11.87 6.33 -1.57
CA LEU A 7 -11.76 4.88 -1.38
C LEU A 7 -11.10 4.53 -0.04
N PHE A 8 -10.03 5.24 0.37
CA PHE A 8 -9.38 5.00 1.66
C PHE A 8 -10.32 5.23 2.84
N ARG A 9 -11.13 6.31 2.78
CA ARG A 9 -12.14 6.59 3.83
C ARG A 9 -13.23 5.53 3.84
N LYS A 10 -13.69 5.08 2.68
CA LYS A 10 -14.73 4.04 2.56
C LYS A 10 -14.25 2.71 3.14
N ALA A 11 -13.01 2.30 2.81
CA ALA A 11 -12.40 1.08 3.32
C ALA A 11 -12.28 1.09 4.85
N GLU A 12 -11.82 2.21 5.43
CA GLU A 12 -11.65 2.36 6.87
C GLU A 12 -13.01 2.42 7.61
N LYS A 13 -13.96 3.22 7.11
CA LYS A 13 -15.30 3.37 7.72
C LYS A 13 -16.05 2.04 7.79
N ASN A 14 -15.93 1.24 6.74
CA ASN A 14 -16.65 -0.02 6.62
C ASN A 14 -15.79 -1.24 7.05
N ARG A 15 -14.62 -1.00 7.67
CA ARG A 15 -13.71 -2.05 8.18
C ARG A 15 -13.41 -3.14 7.16
N TYR A 16 -12.95 -2.75 5.99
CA TYR A 16 -12.54 -3.71 4.97
C TYR A 16 -11.27 -4.46 5.40
N THR A 17 -11.17 -5.74 5.03
CA THR A 17 -10.00 -6.57 5.30
C THR A 17 -9.03 -6.51 4.13
N LEU A 18 -7.74 -6.34 4.42
CA LEU A 18 -6.70 -6.36 3.40
C LEU A 18 -6.49 -7.79 2.91
N ARG A 19 -6.81 -8.05 1.65
CA ARG A 19 -6.69 -9.38 1.04
C ARG A 19 -5.26 -9.67 0.58
N ARG A 20 -4.69 -8.76 -0.21
CA ARG A 20 -3.32 -8.89 -0.73
C ARG A 20 -2.66 -7.54 -0.91
N VAL A 21 -1.33 -7.53 -0.84
CA VAL A 21 -0.51 -6.39 -1.25
C VAL A 21 0.40 -6.78 -2.40
N GLU A 22 0.32 -6.05 -3.50
CA GLU A 22 1.22 -6.20 -4.64
C GLU A 22 2.15 -5.00 -4.76
N PHE A 23 3.39 -5.25 -5.17
CA PHE A 23 4.38 -4.23 -5.42
C PHE A 23 4.67 -4.19 -6.92
N TYR A 24 4.80 -2.98 -7.47
CA TYR A 24 5.18 -2.77 -8.86
C TYR A 24 6.38 -1.85 -8.90
N GLY A 25 7.31 -2.10 -9.84
CA GLY A 25 8.49 -1.24 -10.02
C GLY A 25 9.65 -1.54 -9.08
N ASN A 26 9.63 -2.69 -8.40
CA ASN A 26 10.72 -3.22 -7.59
C ASN A 26 11.59 -4.20 -8.40
N GLN A 27 12.34 -3.67 -9.37
CA GLN A 27 13.21 -4.49 -10.24
C GLN A 27 14.45 -4.99 -9.50
N HIS A 28 15.02 -4.17 -8.61
CA HIS A 28 16.21 -4.51 -7.83
C HIS A 28 15.87 -4.97 -6.41
N THR A 29 14.78 -4.46 -5.84
CA THR A 29 14.36 -4.79 -4.47
C THR A 29 13.43 -6.00 -4.45
N SER A 30 13.79 -7.06 -3.74
CA SER A 30 12.95 -8.25 -3.63
C SER A 30 11.65 -8.00 -2.86
N ASP A 31 10.54 -8.58 -3.31
CA ASP A 31 9.23 -8.53 -2.65
C ASP A 31 9.25 -8.83 -1.14
N PRO A 32 9.97 -9.86 -0.64
CA PRO A 32 10.00 -10.15 0.80
C PRO A 32 10.61 -9.00 1.61
N MET A 33 11.58 -8.28 1.04
CA MET A 33 12.23 -7.15 1.71
C MET A 33 11.26 -5.98 1.86
N LEU A 34 10.45 -5.72 0.83
CA LEU A 34 9.40 -4.70 0.85
C LEU A 34 8.26 -5.09 1.80
N ARG A 35 7.78 -6.33 1.72
CA ARG A 35 6.75 -6.89 2.60
C ARG A 35 7.13 -6.76 4.08
N ARG A 36 8.37 -7.08 4.45
CA ARG A 36 8.88 -6.93 5.83
C ARG A 36 8.86 -5.48 6.34
N ARG A 37 8.88 -4.48 5.46
CA ARG A 37 8.84 -3.07 5.84
C ARG A 37 7.42 -2.58 6.10
N LEU A 38 6.40 -3.21 5.52
CA LEU A 38 5.02 -2.79 5.67
C LEU A 38 4.55 -2.93 7.13
N ALA A 39 3.68 -2.02 7.54
CA ALA A 39 2.92 -2.11 8.78
C ALA A 39 1.51 -2.70 8.55
N LEU A 40 1.20 -3.02 7.29
CA LEU A 40 -0.03 -3.67 6.86
C LEU A 40 0.24 -5.16 6.72
N ASN A 41 -0.68 -5.96 7.27
CA ASN A 41 -0.65 -7.42 7.14
C ASN A 41 -1.90 -7.87 6.38
N GLU A 42 -1.70 -8.81 5.46
CA GLU A 42 -2.79 -9.48 4.76
C GLU A 42 -3.62 -10.28 5.79
N GLY A 43 -4.95 -10.24 5.65
CA GLY A 43 -5.90 -10.79 6.63
C GLY A 43 -6.31 -9.82 7.75
N ASN A 44 -5.62 -8.70 7.93
CA ASN A 44 -6.00 -7.68 8.92
C ASN A 44 -6.86 -6.57 8.32
N PHE A 45 -7.57 -5.83 9.18
CA PHE A 45 -8.32 -4.65 8.77
C PHE A 45 -7.42 -3.58 8.15
N PHE A 46 -7.85 -3.08 6.99
CA PHE A 46 -7.19 -1.97 6.32
C PHE A 46 -7.41 -0.67 7.11
N THR A 47 -6.32 -0.01 7.48
CA THR A 47 -6.36 1.31 8.11
C THR A 47 -5.42 2.27 7.40
N ARG A 48 -5.86 3.53 7.27
CA ARG A 48 -5.06 4.56 6.62
C ARG A 48 -3.78 4.84 7.41
N ALA A 49 -3.84 4.75 8.74
CA ALA A 49 -2.68 4.94 9.61
C ALA A 49 -1.57 3.89 9.36
N SER A 50 -1.94 2.61 9.17
CA SER A 50 -0.97 1.56 8.86
C SER A 50 -0.42 1.68 7.44
N LEU A 51 -1.24 2.10 6.47
CA LEU A 51 -0.76 2.42 5.12
C LEU A 51 0.25 3.57 5.15
N MET A 52 -0.08 4.70 5.79
CA MET A 52 0.83 5.83 5.90
C MET A 52 2.15 5.47 6.59
N ARG A 53 2.11 4.66 7.65
CA ARG A 53 3.32 4.14 8.31
C ARG A 53 4.16 3.29 7.35
N SER A 54 3.52 2.43 6.57
CA SER A 54 4.19 1.61 5.57
C SER A 54 4.91 2.46 4.51
N LEU A 55 4.22 3.46 3.95
CA LEU A 55 4.78 4.38 2.96
C LEU A 55 5.95 5.19 3.51
N LYS A 56 5.85 5.65 4.77
CA LYS A 56 6.96 6.34 5.44
C LYS A 56 8.19 5.43 5.60
N ARG A 57 7.99 4.17 5.95
CA ARG A 57 9.08 3.18 6.08
C ARG A 57 9.74 2.85 4.74
N LEU A 58 8.94 2.73 3.68
CA LEU A 58 9.44 2.50 2.31
C LEU A 58 10.23 3.73 1.81
N SER A 59 9.72 4.94 2.06
CA SER A 59 10.40 6.18 1.69
C SER A 59 11.72 6.41 2.44
N GLY A 60 11.95 5.71 3.54
CA GLY A 60 13.22 5.71 4.26
C GLY A 60 14.29 4.83 3.64
N LEU A 61 13.96 4.05 2.60
CA LEU A 61 14.95 3.24 1.88
C LEU A 61 15.71 4.15 0.91
N MET A 62 17.05 4.08 0.95
CA MET A 62 17.90 4.89 0.07
C MET A 62 17.73 4.53 -1.42
N VAL A 63 17.36 3.28 -1.70
CA VAL A 63 17.17 2.73 -3.04
C VAL A 63 15.82 3.09 -3.67
N ILE A 64 14.81 3.48 -2.87
CA ILE A 64 13.45 3.77 -3.36
C ILE A 64 13.21 5.28 -3.26
N LYS A 65 12.57 5.85 -4.27
CA LYS A 65 12.08 7.23 -4.20
C LYS A 65 10.95 7.36 -3.17
N PRO A 66 10.76 8.57 -2.60
CA PRO A 66 9.70 8.79 -1.62
C PRO A 66 8.33 8.45 -2.20
N VAL A 67 7.67 7.46 -1.59
CA VAL A 67 6.37 6.92 -2.00
C VAL A 67 5.27 7.67 -1.27
N ARG A 68 4.24 8.09 -1.99
CA ARG A 68 3.10 8.83 -1.46
C ARG A 68 1.82 8.01 -1.56
N LEU A 69 0.75 8.51 -0.96
CA LEU A 69 -0.58 7.90 -1.09
C LEU A 69 -1.07 7.86 -2.53
N SER A 70 -0.60 8.78 -3.38
CA SER A 70 -0.92 8.82 -4.81
C SER A 70 -0.35 7.64 -5.61
N ASP A 71 0.72 7.02 -5.09
CA ASP A 71 1.37 5.86 -5.71
C ASP A 71 0.71 4.53 -5.28
N VAL A 72 -0.28 4.59 -4.39
CA VAL A 72 -1.03 3.44 -3.92
C VAL A 72 -2.39 3.38 -4.60
N LYS A 73 -2.63 2.29 -5.31
CA LYS A 73 -3.93 1.98 -5.90
C LYS A 73 -4.63 0.95 -5.00
N ILE A 74 -5.83 1.25 -4.57
CA ILE A 74 -6.67 0.29 -3.84
C ILE A 74 -7.87 -0.10 -4.67
N ARG A 75 -8.21 -1.38 -4.64
CA ARG A 75 -9.44 -1.92 -5.19
C ARG A 75 -10.28 -2.43 -4.03
N LEU A 76 -11.53 -2.00 -3.98
CA LEU A 76 -12.48 -2.42 -2.96
C LEU A 76 -13.47 -3.41 -3.56
N ASP A 77 -13.58 -4.57 -2.94
CA ASP A 77 -14.59 -5.56 -3.26
C ASP A 77 -15.79 -5.35 -2.33
N HIS A 78 -16.91 -4.87 -2.88
CA HIS A 78 -18.08 -4.53 -2.09
C HIS A 78 -18.84 -5.74 -1.56
N GLY A 79 -18.72 -6.92 -2.19
CA GLY A 79 -19.37 -8.14 -1.74
C GLY A 79 -18.71 -8.68 -0.48
N GLU A 80 -17.41 -8.95 -0.56
CA GLU A 80 -16.66 -9.61 0.50
C GLU A 80 -16.00 -8.63 1.51
N LYS A 81 -16.17 -7.32 1.31
CA LYS A 81 -15.51 -6.26 2.08
C LYS A 81 -13.98 -6.41 2.09
N LEU A 82 -13.41 -6.75 0.94
CA LEU A 82 -11.97 -6.97 0.78
C LEU A 82 -11.30 -5.77 0.11
N VAL A 83 -10.05 -5.48 0.50
CA VAL A 83 -9.18 -4.50 -0.16
C VAL A 83 -8.00 -5.23 -0.78
N ASP A 84 -7.79 -5.02 -2.07
CA ASP A 84 -6.51 -5.33 -2.71
C ASP A 84 -5.72 -4.02 -2.84
N ALA A 85 -4.49 -3.99 -2.33
CA ALA A 85 -3.63 -2.81 -2.39
C ALA A 85 -2.46 -3.06 -3.34
N VAL A 86 -2.23 -2.13 -4.24
CA VAL A 86 -1.12 -2.15 -5.18
C VAL A 86 -0.26 -0.92 -4.91
N ILE A 87 1.01 -1.14 -4.56
CA ILE A 87 1.97 -0.08 -4.27
C ILE A 87 2.92 0.04 -5.47
N CYS A 88 2.81 1.14 -6.20
CA CYS A 88 3.77 1.48 -7.23
C CYS A 88 5.01 2.11 -6.57
N LEU A 89 6.16 1.48 -6.81
CA LEU A 89 7.46 1.90 -6.31
C LEU A 89 8.27 2.42 -7.50
N GLU A 90 9.10 3.42 -7.23
CA GLU A 90 10.05 3.92 -8.20
C GLU A 90 11.44 3.83 -7.58
N GLU A 91 12.29 2.96 -8.13
CA GLU A 91 13.66 2.81 -7.67
C GLU A 91 14.55 3.94 -8.20
N ARG A 92 15.46 4.42 -7.36
CA ARG A 92 16.50 5.35 -7.78
C ARG A 92 17.52 4.54 -8.60
N ARG A 93 17.44 4.66 -9.93
CA ARG A 93 18.51 4.18 -10.81
C ARG A 93 19.79 4.97 -10.47
N ARG A 94 20.85 4.23 -10.16
CA ARG A 94 22.19 4.77 -9.91
C ARG A 94 22.86 5.14 -11.24
#